data_AF-A0A2V7H541-F1
#
_entry.id   AF-A0A2V7H541-F1
#
_cell.length_a   1.000
_cell.length_b   1.000
_cell.length_c   1.000
_cell.angle_alpha   90.00
_cell.angle_beta   90.00
_cell.angle_gamma   90.00
#
_symmetry.space_group_name_H-M   'P 1'
#
loop_
_entity.id
_entity.type
_entity.pdbx_description
1 polymer ?
#
loop_
_entity_poly.entity_id
_entity_poly.type
_entity_poly.pdbx_seq_one_letter_code
_entity_poly.pdbx_strand_id
1 'polypeptide(L)'
;LEGRALTDLAAEQGKHVADVMLDLALEEKLDTEFQLQSRPPAEDAELADFVKTGHAIPSQSDAGAHLNTNFCTAGESSWVLAEWVRERQLLTLEDAIRRYTFQPARIMGLSDRGLIRAGMAADLMVFDAATIGVREDEVSRDGPSGTPRRVQGADGVHHVIVGGQVVLDHGQHTGAFPGRVLRAGRRT
;
A
#
# COMPACT_ATOMS: atom_id res chain seq x y z
N LEU A 1 19.65 -7.10 -15.91
CA LEU A 1 18.49 -7.96 -16.26
C LEU A 1 17.23 -7.49 -15.52
N GLU A 2 17.13 -6.21 -15.17
CA GLU A 2 16.10 -5.70 -14.27
C GLU A 2 14.69 -5.88 -14.83
N GLY A 3 13.75 -6.26 -13.95
CA GLY A 3 12.34 -6.46 -14.28
C GLY A 3 12.01 -7.73 -15.08
N ARG A 4 13.00 -8.56 -15.44
CA ARG A 4 12.77 -9.79 -16.21
C ARG A 4 12.32 -10.94 -15.33
N ALA A 5 11.37 -11.75 -15.80
CA ALA A 5 10.96 -12.96 -15.10
C ALA A 5 12.04 -14.05 -15.16
N LEU A 6 12.29 -14.72 -14.04
CA LEU A 6 13.25 -15.84 -13.96
C LEU A 6 12.88 -16.99 -14.89
N THR A 7 11.58 -17.20 -15.16
CA THR A 7 11.09 -18.21 -16.10
C THR A 7 11.54 -17.95 -17.53
N ASP A 8 11.57 -16.68 -17.94
CA ASP A 8 11.99 -16.30 -19.30
C ASP A 8 13.49 -16.50 -19.45
N LEU A 9 14.26 -16.11 -18.43
CA LEU A 9 15.71 -16.32 -18.39
C LEU A 9 16.06 -17.82 -18.40
N ALA A 10 15.32 -18.64 -17.67
CA ALA A 10 15.47 -20.09 -17.66
C ALA A 10 15.20 -20.71 -19.03
N ALA A 11 14.13 -20.28 -19.71
CA ALA A 11 13.81 -20.75 -21.05
C ALA A 11 14.89 -20.37 -22.08
N GLU A 12 15.40 -19.13 -22.04
CA GLU A 12 16.48 -18.66 -22.91
C GLU A 12 17.79 -19.42 -22.72
N GLN A 13 18.11 -19.76 -21.48
CA GLN A 13 19.35 -20.45 -21.12
C GLN A 13 19.25 -21.98 -21.19
N GLY A 14 18.05 -22.54 -21.38
CA GLY A 14 17.81 -23.98 -21.34
C GLY A 14 18.14 -24.62 -19.98
N LYS A 15 17.97 -23.85 -18.89
CA LYS A 15 18.28 -24.26 -17.51
C LYS A 15 17.02 -24.36 -16.67
N HIS A 16 17.11 -25.04 -15.52
CA HIS A 16 16.04 -24.97 -14.52
C HIS A 16 16.02 -23.57 -13.86
N VAL A 17 14.84 -23.06 -13.48
CA VAL A 17 14.70 -21.73 -12.84
C VAL A 17 15.57 -21.59 -11.59
N ALA A 18 15.65 -22.64 -10.77
CA ALA A 18 16.50 -22.64 -9.58
C ALA A 18 17.99 -22.49 -9.93
N ASP A 19 18.45 -23.12 -11.02
CA ASP A 19 19.85 -23.01 -11.44
C ASP A 19 20.15 -21.60 -11.93
N VAL A 20 19.27 -20.99 -12.72
CA VAL A 20 19.42 -19.58 -13.15
C VAL A 20 19.48 -18.63 -11.95
N MET A 21 18.61 -18.83 -10.95
CA MET A 21 18.61 -18.01 -9.74
C MET A 21 19.92 -18.14 -8.97
N LEU A 22 20.41 -19.37 -8.77
CA LEU A 22 21.66 -19.62 -8.05
C LEU A 22 22.89 -19.12 -8.82
N ASP A 23 22.92 -19.34 -10.13
CA ASP A 23 24.00 -18.86 -11.00
C ASP A 23 24.07 -17.33 -10.94
N LEU A 24 22.95 -16.62 -11.12
CA LEU A 24 22.89 -15.16 -11.01
C LEU A 24 23.34 -14.67 -9.63
N ALA A 25 22.87 -15.30 -8.56
CA ALA A 25 23.27 -14.94 -7.21
C ALA A 25 24.79 -15.09 -6.99
N LEU A 26 25.41 -16.14 -7.54
CA LEU A 26 26.86 -16.34 -7.44
C LEU A 26 27.63 -15.36 -8.34
N GLU A 27 27.21 -15.19 -9.59
CA GLU A 27 27.84 -14.30 -10.57
C GLU A 27 27.83 -12.84 -10.11
N GLU A 28 26.72 -12.40 -9.50
CA GLU A 28 26.53 -11.04 -8.99
C GLU A 28 26.87 -10.92 -7.49
N LYS A 29 27.57 -11.89 -6.90
CA LYS A 29 28.06 -11.85 -5.50
C LYS A 29 26.96 -11.54 -4.47
N LEU A 30 25.76 -12.06 -4.71
CA LEU A 30 24.56 -11.88 -3.89
C LEU A 30 23.98 -10.46 -3.90
N ASP A 31 24.40 -9.60 -4.83
CA ASP A 31 23.84 -8.25 -4.98
C ASP A 31 22.48 -8.26 -5.69
N THR A 32 22.15 -9.32 -6.46
CA THR A 32 20.83 -9.46 -7.11
C THR A 32 19.72 -9.69 -6.09
N GLU A 33 18.67 -8.87 -6.16
CA GLU A 33 17.43 -9.12 -5.43
C GLU A 33 16.41 -9.85 -6.33
N PHE A 34 15.82 -10.93 -5.81
CA PHE A 34 14.78 -11.69 -6.50
C PHE A 34 13.42 -11.35 -5.92
N GLN A 35 12.59 -10.63 -6.67
CA GLN A 35 11.25 -10.26 -6.24
C GLN A 35 10.24 -11.37 -6.55
N LEU A 36 9.44 -11.74 -5.55
CA LEU A 36 8.26 -12.57 -5.77
C LEU A 36 7.10 -11.66 -6.14
N GLN A 37 6.60 -11.77 -7.37
CA GLN A 37 5.30 -11.21 -7.70
C GLN A 37 4.24 -12.15 -7.13
N SER A 38 3.63 -11.73 -6.03
CA SER A 38 2.74 -12.58 -5.24
C SER A 38 1.33 -12.70 -5.83
N ARG A 39 0.94 -11.84 -6.78
CA ARG A 39 -0.46 -11.79 -7.24
C ARG A 39 -0.59 -11.57 -8.76
N PRO A 40 -1.17 -12.53 -9.51
CA PRO A 40 -1.59 -12.31 -10.88
C PRO A 40 -2.89 -11.47 -10.94
N PRO A 41 -3.13 -10.69 -12.02
CA PRO A 41 -4.32 -9.83 -12.13
C PRO A 41 -5.66 -10.56 -12.00
N ALA A 42 -5.72 -11.84 -12.36
CA ALA A 42 -6.94 -12.65 -12.24
C ALA A 42 -7.39 -12.81 -10.77
N GLU A 43 -6.44 -12.91 -9.85
CA GLU A 43 -6.72 -13.10 -8.42
C GLU A 43 -7.35 -11.84 -7.80
N ASP A 44 -7.05 -10.65 -8.31
CA ASP A 44 -7.63 -9.40 -7.79
C ASP A 44 -9.15 -9.32 -7.96
N ALA A 45 -9.71 -9.89 -9.04
CA ALA A 45 -11.16 -9.89 -9.24
C ALA A 45 -11.84 -10.76 -8.17
N GLU A 46 -11.27 -11.92 -7.87
CA GLU A 46 -11.73 -12.82 -6.82
C GLU A 46 -11.61 -12.17 -5.43
N LEU A 47 -10.49 -11.49 -5.16
CA LEU A 47 -10.32 -10.74 -3.92
C LEU A 47 -11.33 -9.60 -3.80
N ALA A 48 -11.55 -8.83 -4.87
CA ALA A 48 -12.55 -7.75 -4.86
C ALA A 48 -13.95 -8.30 -4.58
N ASP A 49 -14.31 -9.45 -5.17
CA ASP A 49 -15.58 -10.12 -4.89
C ASP A 49 -15.68 -10.63 -3.45
N PHE A 50 -14.59 -11.18 -2.90
CA PHE A 50 -14.55 -11.58 -1.50
C PHE A 50 -14.71 -10.38 -0.55
N VAL A 51 -14.03 -9.28 -0.83
CA VAL A 51 -14.17 -8.01 -0.10
C VAL A 51 -15.61 -7.51 -0.18
N LYS A 52 -16.29 -7.59 -1.33
CA LYS A 52 -17.71 -7.21 -1.49
C LYS A 52 -18.65 -7.93 -0.53
N THR A 53 -18.34 -9.16 -0.09
CA THR A 53 -19.15 -9.89 0.89
C THR A 53 -19.27 -9.20 2.25
N GLY A 54 -18.36 -8.26 2.57
CA GLY A 54 -18.30 -7.55 3.84
C GLY A 54 -17.60 -8.31 4.97
N HIS A 55 -17.19 -9.57 4.73
CA HIS A 55 -16.40 -10.37 5.68
C HIS A 55 -14.89 -10.12 5.59
N ALA A 56 -14.46 -9.34 4.59
CA ALA A 56 -13.09 -8.89 4.42
C ALA A 56 -13.05 -7.40 4.08
N ILE A 57 -11.94 -6.77 4.43
CA ILE A 57 -11.61 -5.39 4.05
C ILE A 57 -10.26 -5.39 3.34
N PRO A 58 -10.08 -4.54 2.33
CA PRO A 58 -8.76 -4.32 1.74
C PRO A 58 -7.89 -3.65 2.82
N SER A 59 -6.72 -4.21 3.05
CA SER A 59 -5.78 -3.76 4.08
C SER A 59 -4.37 -4.12 3.66
N GLN A 60 -3.40 -3.46 4.27
CA GLN A 60 -1.99 -3.78 4.11
C GLN A 60 -1.65 -5.08 4.85
N SER A 61 -0.70 -5.85 4.30
CA SER A 61 -0.01 -6.93 5.01
C SER A 61 0.91 -6.36 6.11
N ASP A 62 1.58 -7.26 6.83
CA ASP A 62 2.66 -7.06 7.79
C ASP A 62 3.92 -6.32 7.30
N ALA A 63 3.84 -5.47 6.25
CA ALA A 63 4.99 -4.84 5.59
C ALA A 63 5.93 -4.04 6.53
N GLY A 64 5.52 -3.75 7.77
CA GLY A 64 6.39 -3.22 8.81
C GLY A 64 7.39 -4.21 9.43
N ALA A 65 7.18 -5.53 9.31
CA ALA A 65 8.08 -6.58 9.80
C ALA A 65 9.20 -6.92 8.78
N HIS A 66 8.98 -6.56 7.52
CA HIS A 66 9.78 -6.97 6.37
C HIS A 66 10.31 -5.76 5.59
N LEU A 67 10.76 -4.72 6.31
CA LEU A 67 11.14 -3.41 5.73
C LEU A 67 12.21 -3.50 4.64
N ASN A 68 13.12 -4.48 4.74
CA ASN A 68 14.19 -4.74 3.78
C ASN A 68 13.82 -5.77 2.70
N THR A 69 12.62 -6.36 2.79
CA THR A 69 12.20 -7.47 1.92
C THR A 69 11.44 -6.91 0.72
N ASN A 70 11.31 -7.74 -0.32
CA ASN A 70 10.74 -7.46 -1.66
C ASN A 70 9.28 -6.93 -1.71
N PHE A 71 8.68 -6.53 -0.60
CA PHE A 71 7.28 -6.12 -0.49
C PHE A 71 7.16 -4.75 0.17
N CYS A 72 6.95 -3.70 -0.63
CA CYS A 72 6.47 -2.42 -0.12
C CYS A 72 4.96 -2.34 -0.36
N THR A 73 4.14 -2.58 0.66
CA THR A 73 2.68 -2.40 0.55
C THR A 73 2.22 -1.02 1.03
N ALA A 74 3.16 -0.08 1.27
CA ALA A 74 2.87 1.25 1.80
C ALA A 74 1.83 2.03 0.97
N GLY A 75 1.78 1.78 -0.35
CA GLY A 75 0.84 2.41 -1.28
C GLY A 75 -0.50 1.70 -1.48
N GLU A 76 -0.82 0.61 -0.77
CA GLU A 76 -1.99 -0.26 -1.04
C GLU A 76 -3.31 0.50 -1.23
N SER A 77 -3.60 1.50 -0.40
CA SER A 77 -4.84 2.28 -0.50
C SER A 77 -4.91 3.11 -1.80
N SER A 78 -3.79 3.70 -2.21
CA SER A 78 -3.71 4.45 -3.47
C SER A 78 -3.75 3.50 -4.67
N TRP A 79 -3.15 2.31 -4.53
CA TRP A 79 -3.22 1.26 -5.55
C TRP A 79 -4.66 0.75 -5.73
N VAL A 80 -5.42 0.48 -4.65
CA VAL A 80 -6.83 0.06 -4.76
C VAL A 80 -7.68 1.16 -5.42
N LEU A 81 -7.46 2.43 -5.09
CA LEU A 81 -8.17 3.54 -5.74
C LEU A 81 -7.81 3.69 -7.23
N ALA A 82 -6.57 3.41 -7.61
CA ALA A 82 -6.14 3.37 -9.00
C ALA A 82 -6.71 2.14 -9.72
N GLU A 83 -6.26 0.95 -9.33
CA GLU A 83 -6.49 -0.29 -10.07
C GLU A 83 -7.91 -0.81 -9.89
N TRP A 84 -8.38 -0.98 -8.67
CA TRP A 84 -9.69 -1.61 -8.43
C TRP A 84 -10.85 -0.66 -8.70
N VAL A 85 -10.67 0.66 -8.50
CA VAL A 85 -11.75 1.64 -8.72
C VAL A 85 -11.66 2.25 -10.12
N ARG A 86 -10.56 2.95 -10.46
CA ARG A 86 -10.47 3.69 -11.72
C ARG A 86 -10.26 2.78 -12.92
N GLU A 87 -9.25 1.92 -12.92
CA GLU A 87 -8.86 1.16 -14.11
C GLU A 87 -9.79 -0.04 -14.38
N ARG A 88 -10.10 -0.81 -13.33
CA ARG A 88 -10.81 -2.09 -13.48
C ARG A 88 -12.26 -2.06 -13.03
N GLN A 89 -12.68 -0.99 -12.35
CA GLN A 89 -14.06 -0.77 -11.92
C GLN A 89 -14.65 -1.95 -11.11
N LEU A 90 -13.80 -2.64 -10.35
CA LEU A 90 -14.19 -3.75 -9.48
C LEU A 90 -14.98 -3.27 -8.26
N LEU A 91 -14.69 -2.05 -7.78
CA LEU A 91 -15.41 -1.36 -6.71
C LEU A 91 -15.83 0.04 -7.18
N THR A 92 -16.92 0.57 -6.62
CA THR A 92 -17.20 2.01 -6.76
C THR A 92 -16.28 2.80 -5.83
N LEU A 93 -16.08 4.08 -6.14
CA LEU A 93 -15.28 4.97 -5.30
C LEU A 93 -15.84 5.03 -3.88
N GLU A 94 -17.16 5.16 -3.72
CA GLU A 94 -17.81 5.26 -2.43
C GLU A 94 -17.66 3.97 -1.60
N ASP A 95 -17.74 2.79 -2.23
CA ASP A 95 -17.54 1.52 -1.54
C ASP A 95 -16.08 1.35 -1.09
N ALA A 96 -15.12 1.70 -1.95
CA ALA A 96 -13.69 1.70 -1.59
C ALA A 96 -13.41 2.67 -0.43
N ILE A 97 -13.93 3.90 -0.47
CA ILE A 97 -13.78 4.87 0.62
C ILE A 97 -14.42 4.34 1.90
N ARG A 98 -15.62 3.78 1.85
CA ARG A 98 -16.30 3.19 3.03
C ARG A 98 -15.45 2.09 3.68
N ARG A 99 -14.79 1.26 2.87
CA ARG A 99 -13.93 0.15 3.30
C ARG A 99 -12.65 0.59 3.99
N TYR A 100 -12.09 1.74 3.61
CA TYR A 100 -10.91 2.31 4.26
C TYR A 100 -11.24 3.28 5.40
N THR A 101 -12.49 3.72 5.56
CA THR A 101 -12.88 4.74 6.55
C THR A 101 -13.88 4.20 7.57
N PHE A 102 -15.16 4.18 7.22
CA PHE A 102 -16.26 3.86 8.14
C PHE A 102 -16.21 2.42 8.63
N GLN A 103 -15.94 1.46 7.76
CA GLN A 103 -15.93 0.04 8.12
C GLN A 103 -14.87 -0.29 9.18
N PRO A 104 -13.58 0.08 9.03
CA PRO A 104 -12.58 -0.15 10.08
C PRO A 104 -12.87 0.66 11.35
N ALA A 105 -13.35 1.90 11.25
CA ALA A 105 -13.77 2.68 12.42
C ALA A 105 -14.87 1.96 13.22
N ARG A 106 -15.85 1.36 12.53
CA ARG A 106 -16.91 0.56 13.13
C ARG A 106 -16.39 -0.72 13.79
N ILE A 107 -15.50 -1.45 13.11
CA ILE A 107 -14.88 -2.67 13.65
C ILE A 107 -14.08 -2.37 14.93
N MET A 108 -13.35 -1.26 14.94
CA MET A 108 -12.53 -0.83 16.09
C MET A 108 -13.32 -0.10 17.19
N GLY A 109 -14.61 0.16 17.00
CA GLY A 109 -15.43 0.87 17.99
C GLY A 109 -15.10 2.37 18.12
N LEU A 110 -14.61 3.00 17.06
CA LEU A 110 -14.31 4.43 17.00
C LEU A 110 -15.57 5.21 16.61
N SER A 111 -16.22 5.85 17.59
CA SER A 111 -17.52 6.51 17.41
C SER A 111 -17.46 7.90 16.76
N ASP A 112 -16.28 8.50 16.70
CA ASP A 112 -16.02 9.89 16.29
C ASP A 112 -15.22 10.00 14.99
N ARG A 113 -14.98 8.88 14.27
CA ARG A 113 -14.14 8.81 13.07
C ARG A 113 -14.75 7.99 11.93
N GLY A 114 -14.15 8.10 10.74
CA GLY A 114 -14.51 7.30 9.55
C GLY A 114 -15.68 7.83 8.74
N LEU A 115 -16.23 9.01 9.07
CA LEU A 115 -17.27 9.69 8.30
C LEU A 115 -17.01 11.21 8.28
N ILE A 116 -17.42 11.86 7.19
CA ILE A 116 -17.44 13.32 7.10
C ILE A 116 -18.78 13.80 7.65
N ARG A 117 -18.77 14.29 8.90
CA ARG A 117 -19.95 14.82 9.59
C ARG A 117 -19.52 15.82 10.67
N ALA A 118 -20.35 16.84 10.89
CA ALA A 118 -20.15 17.78 11.99
C ALA A 118 -20.02 17.05 13.34
N GLY A 119 -19.03 17.47 14.14
CA GLY A 119 -18.74 16.88 15.45
C GLY A 119 -17.87 15.61 15.42
N MET A 120 -17.42 15.15 14.24
CA MET A 120 -16.43 14.07 14.11
C MET A 120 -15.02 14.65 13.99
N ALA A 121 -14.00 13.82 14.24
CA ALA A 121 -12.61 14.23 14.05
C ALA A 121 -12.38 14.62 12.58
N ALA A 122 -11.67 15.73 12.37
CA ALA A 122 -11.31 16.20 11.04
C ALA A 122 -10.10 15.42 10.50
N ASP A 123 -10.29 14.10 10.32
CA ASP A 123 -9.35 13.24 9.60
C ASP A 123 -9.81 13.13 8.14
N LEU A 124 -9.06 13.74 7.23
CA LEU A 124 -9.47 13.91 5.84
C LEU A 124 -8.29 13.64 4.91
N MET A 125 -8.61 13.13 3.74
CA MET A 125 -7.67 12.99 2.62
C MET A 125 -8.29 13.67 1.40
N VAL A 126 -7.56 14.60 0.81
CA VAL A 126 -7.92 15.26 -0.45
C VAL A 126 -7.04 14.68 -1.53
N PHE A 127 -7.65 14.08 -2.55
CA PHE A 127 -6.95 13.44 -3.65
C PHE A 127 -7.71 13.65 -4.97
N ASP A 128 -6.99 13.54 -6.07
CA ASP A 128 -7.53 13.54 -7.42
C ASP A 128 -7.76 12.09 -7.87
N ALA A 129 -9.02 11.73 -8.08
CA ALA A 129 -9.42 10.40 -8.53
C ALA A 129 -8.84 10.03 -9.91
N ALA A 130 -8.55 11.01 -10.76
CA ALA A 130 -7.98 10.77 -12.08
C ALA A 130 -6.49 10.41 -12.04
N THR A 131 -5.76 10.81 -10.99
CA THR A 131 -4.30 10.67 -10.92
C THR A 131 -3.81 9.88 -9.71
N ILE A 132 -4.68 9.55 -8.75
CA ILE A 132 -4.32 8.73 -7.59
C ILE A 132 -3.69 7.41 -8.01
N GLY A 133 -2.56 7.05 -7.40
CA GLY A 133 -1.81 5.85 -7.74
C GLY A 133 -0.55 5.73 -6.91
N VAL A 134 0.16 4.63 -7.12
CA VAL A 134 1.44 4.36 -6.46
C VAL A 134 2.59 4.66 -7.40
N ARG A 135 3.69 5.17 -6.84
CA ARG A 135 4.96 5.31 -7.56
C ARG A 135 5.71 3.98 -7.57
N GLU A 136 6.75 3.94 -8.39
CA GLU A 136 7.76 2.88 -8.28
C GLU A 136 8.33 2.83 -6.86
N ASP A 137 8.67 1.64 -6.42
CA ASP A 137 9.27 1.47 -5.11
C ASP A 137 10.76 1.86 -5.14
N GLU A 138 11.21 2.49 -4.07
CA GLU A 138 12.58 2.98 -3.95
C GLU A 138 13.23 2.36 -2.71
N VAL A 139 14.54 2.14 -2.77
CA VAL A 139 15.32 1.69 -1.60
C VAL A 139 15.89 2.90 -0.88
N SER A 140 15.34 3.20 0.30
CA SER A 140 15.91 4.17 1.23
C SER A 140 16.93 3.51 2.16
N ARG A 141 17.97 4.24 2.55
CA ARG A 141 19.03 3.78 3.49
C ARG A 141 19.06 4.61 4.78
N ASP A 142 17.90 5.06 5.21
CA ASP A 142 17.70 5.87 6.42
C ASP A 142 17.21 5.05 7.63
N GLY A 143 17.21 3.71 7.52
CA GLY A 143 16.88 2.84 8.64
C GLY A 143 17.93 2.86 9.75
N PRO A 144 17.61 2.32 10.94
CA PRO A 144 18.57 2.19 12.04
C PRO A 144 19.87 1.52 11.57
N SER A 145 21.01 2.10 11.94
CA SER A 145 22.34 1.63 11.52
C SER A 145 22.57 1.58 10.00
N GLY A 146 21.81 2.34 9.20
CA GLY A 146 21.91 2.36 7.74
C GLY A 146 21.24 1.17 7.05
N THR A 147 20.40 0.42 7.78
CA THR A 147 19.65 -0.71 7.22
C THR A 147 18.73 -0.21 6.10
N PRO A 148 18.74 -0.84 4.90
CA PRO A 148 17.87 -0.44 3.81
C PRO A 148 16.40 -0.75 4.13
N ARG A 149 15.51 0.09 3.60
CA ARG A 149 14.06 -0.16 3.61
C ARG A 149 13.44 0.25 2.28
N ARG A 150 12.43 -0.48 1.81
CA ARG A 150 11.64 -0.08 0.65
C ARG A 150 10.61 0.99 1.03
N VAL A 151 10.48 2.01 0.19
CA VAL A 151 9.49 3.08 0.31
C VAL A 151 8.71 3.20 -0.98
N GLN A 152 7.45 3.58 -0.88
CA GLN A 152 6.61 3.81 -2.05
C GLN A 152 5.81 5.09 -1.84
N GLY A 153 6.01 6.05 -2.73
CA GLY A 153 5.22 7.26 -2.79
C GLY A 153 3.85 7.02 -3.42
N ALA A 154 2.98 8.01 -3.32
CA ALA A 154 1.72 8.05 -4.05
C ALA A 154 1.63 9.34 -4.88
N ASP A 155 0.95 9.26 -6.01
CA ASP A 155 0.55 10.40 -6.83
C ASP A 155 -0.92 10.75 -6.57
N GLY A 156 -1.33 11.95 -6.97
CA GLY A 156 -2.71 12.42 -6.83
C GLY A 156 -3.18 12.73 -5.41
N VAL A 157 -2.34 12.59 -4.38
CA VAL A 157 -2.68 12.98 -2.99
C VAL A 157 -2.29 14.45 -2.74
N HIS A 158 -3.29 15.32 -2.60
CA HIS A 158 -3.07 16.75 -2.37
C HIS A 158 -2.84 17.04 -0.89
N HIS A 159 -3.72 16.54 -0.02
CA HIS A 159 -3.60 16.80 1.42
C HIS A 159 -4.00 15.59 2.26
N VAL A 160 -3.29 15.40 3.37
CA VAL A 160 -3.74 14.55 4.47
C VAL A 160 -3.85 15.41 5.71
N ILE A 161 -4.99 15.31 6.39
CA ILE A 161 -5.35 16.11 7.56
C ILE A 161 -5.68 15.13 8.67
N VAL A 162 -5.11 15.35 9.86
CA VAL A 162 -5.37 14.53 11.05
C VAL A 162 -5.79 15.45 12.18
N GLY A 163 -6.98 15.22 12.74
CA GLY A 163 -7.53 16.07 13.79
C GLY A 163 -7.62 17.57 13.43
N GLY A 164 -7.75 17.90 12.15
CA GLY A 164 -7.85 19.28 11.65
C GLY A 164 -6.51 19.96 11.32
N GLN A 165 -5.38 19.27 11.48
CA GLN A 165 -4.06 19.79 11.10
C GLN A 165 -3.52 19.06 9.86
N VAL A 166 -3.03 19.82 8.88
CA VAL A 166 -2.41 19.27 7.66
C VAL A 166 -1.09 18.59 8.03
N VAL A 167 -0.99 17.28 7.77
CA VAL A 167 0.22 16.46 7.99
C VAL A 167 0.95 16.16 6.69
N LEU A 168 0.24 16.15 5.56
CA LEU A 168 0.81 16.00 4.23
C LEU A 168 0.27 17.11 3.33
N ASP A 169 1.17 17.77 2.59
CA ASP A 169 0.88 18.80 1.61
C ASP A 169 1.60 18.48 0.29
N HIS A 170 0.85 18.10 -0.74
CA HIS A 170 1.33 17.68 -2.06
C HIS A 170 2.49 16.67 -2.00
N GLY A 171 2.31 15.60 -1.23
CA GLY A 171 3.31 14.54 -1.05
C GLY A 171 4.43 14.86 -0.05
N GLN A 172 4.47 16.06 0.52
CA GLN A 172 5.47 16.45 1.51
C GLN A 172 4.88 16.42 2.93
N HIS A 173 5.59 15.77 3.86
CA HIS A 173 5.19 15.78 5.26
C HIS A 173 5.45 17.17 5.86
N THR A 174 4.46 17.75 6.55
CA THR A 174 4.56 19.13 7.09
C THR A 174 5.39 19.24 8.37
N GLY A 175 5.72 18.09 8.99
CA GLY A 175 6.36 18.02 10.31
C GLY A 175 5.37 18.09 11.47
N ALA A 176 4.07 18.20 11.19
CA ALA A 176 3.03 18.12 12.20
C ALA A 176 2.80 16.67 12.65
N PHE A 177 2.70 16.45 13.97
CA PHE A 177 2.39 15.14 14.57
C PHE A 177 1.14 15.21 15.47
N PRO A 178 -0.05 15.57 14.94
CA PRO A 178 -1.27 15.76 15.73
C PRO A 178 -1.93 14.45 16.19
N GLY A 179 -1.36 13.29 15.83
CA GLY A 179 -1.88 11.97 16.15
C GLY A 179 -2.08 11.77 17.65
N ARG A 180 -3.14 11.02 18.01
CA ARG A 180 -3.47 10.71 19.40
C ARG A 180 -3.68 9.21 19.56
N VAL A 181 -3.35 8.71 20.75
CA VAL A 181 -3.68 7.33 21.13
C VAL A 181 -5.19 7.21 21.27
N LEU A 182 -5.81 6.43 20.38
CA LEU A 182 -7.24 6.14 20.45
C LEU A 182 -7.48 4.99 21.43
N ARG A 183 -8.51 5.12 22.26
CA ARG A 183 -8.91 4.08 23.21
C ARG A 183 -10.33 3.65 22.88
N ALA A 184 -10.49 2.40 22.46
CA ALA A 184 -11.80 1.84 22.11
C ALA A 184 -12.81 2.07 23.24
N GLY A 185 -14.03 2.48 22.88
CA GLY A 185 -15.13 2.72 23.82
C GLY A 185 -15.08 4.04 24.59
N ARG A 186 -14.08 4.92 24.37
CA ARG A 186 -14.07 6.29 24.89
C ARG A 186 -14.08 7.29 23.74
N ARG A 187 -14.86 8.38 23.86
CA ARG A 187 -14.65 9.57 23.03
C ARG A 187 -13.33 10.21 23.46
N THR A 188 -12.42 10.42 22.51
CA THR A 188 -11.06 10.98 22.72
C THR A 188 -10.88 12.31 22.03
#